data_AF-Q06Q10-F1
#
_entry.id   AF-Q06Q10-F1
#
_cell.length_a   1.000
_cell.length_b   1.000
_cell.length_c   1.000
_cell.angle_alpha   90.00
_cell.angle_beta   90.00
_cell.angle_gamma   90.00
#
_symmetry.space_group_name_H-M   'P 1'
#
loop_
_entity.id
_entity.type
_entity.pdbx_description
1 polymer ?
#
loop_
_entity_poly.entity_id
_entity_poly.type
_entity_poly.pdbx_seq_one_letter_code
_entity_poly.pdbx_strand_id
1 'polypeptide(L)'
;MTPLYAELAQTVPTQEIAKIKWAAYQFGKNWVKQEKAVREISLPHYGKFERILGLMRINLNAEKPDMAKISELVSELGVVMADFKQVKVK
;
A
#
# COMPACT_ATOMS: atom_id res chain seq x y z
N MET A 1 -6.90 -7.22 3.45
CA MET A 1 -6.26 -5.91 3.21
C MET A 1 -6.30 -4.99 4.42
N THR A 2 -7.46 -4.65 4.99
CA THR A 2 -7.56 -3.68 6.11
C THR A 2 -6.63 -3.92 7.31
N PRO A 3 -6.49 -5.14 7.89
CA PRO A 3 -5.59 -5.33 9.04
C PRO A 3 -4.11 -5.15 8.70
N LEU A 4 -3.68 -5.59 7.51
CA LEU A 4 -2.29 -5.42 7.05
C LEU A 4 -1.96 -3.96 6.71
N TYR A 5 -2.95 -3.20 6.22
CA TYR A 5 -2.80 -1.76 6.07
C TYR A 5 -2.61 -1.07 7.42
N ALA A 6 -3.41 -1.43 8.43
CA ALA A 6 -3.30 -0.86 9.77
C ALA A 6 -1.92 -1.15 10.40
N GLU A 7 -1.38 -2.36 10.22
CA GLU A 7 -0.02 -2.71 10.63
C GLU A 7 1.04 -1.87 9.92
N LEU A 8 0.92 -1.71 8.60
CA LEU A 8 1.83 -0.86 7.82
C LEU A 8 1.76 0.62 8.27
N ALA A 9 0.55 1.15 8.47
CA ALA A 9 0.34 2.53 8.91
C ALA A 9 0.88 2.79 10.33
N GLN A 10 0.86 1.78 11.21
CA GLN A 10 1.39 1.88 12.57
C GLN A 10 2.92 1.74 12.64
N THR A 11 3.52 1.02 11.68
CA THR A 11 4.98 0.82 11.66
C THR A 11 5.74 1.96 11.01
N VAL A 12 5.15 2.69 10.07
CA VAL A 12 5.82 3.84 9.42
C VAL A 12 6.29 4.93 10.40
N PRO A 13 5.50 5.37 11.38
CA PRO A 13 5.91 6.38 12.36
C PRO A 13 7.11 5.97 13.23
N THR A 14 7.35 4.67 13.42
CA THR A 14 8.49 4.19 14.25
C THR A 14 9.83 4.36 13.54
N GLN A 15 9.81 4.65 12.24
CA GLN A 15 10.99 4.77 11.37
C GLN A 15 11.90 3.53 11.34
N GLU A 16 11.43 2.39 11.84
CA GLU A 16 12.17 1.14 11.85
C GLU A 16 12.07 0.45 10.48
N ILE A 17 13.02 0.76 9.59
CA ILE A 17 12.95 0.34 8.19
C ILE A 17 12.77 -1.17 7.99
N ALA A 18 13.35 -2.00 8.86
CA ALA A 18 13.18 -3.45 8.80
C ALA A 18 11.72 -3.87 9.05
N LYS A 19 11.04 -3.25 10.03
CA LYS A 19 9.63 -3.51 10.33
C LYS A 19 8.72 -2.99 9.21
N ILE A 20 9.01 -1.82 8.67
CA ILE A 20 8.24 -1.24 7.57
C ILE A 20 8.38 -2.11 6.31
N LYS A 21 9.59 -2.58 5.99
CA LYS A 21 9.82 -3.53 4.89
C LYS A 21 9.02 -4.81 5.08
N TRP A 22 8.99 -5.34 6.29
CA TRP A 22 8.21 -6.54 6.59
C TRP A 22 6.71 -6.32 6.43
N ALA A 23 6.15 -5.25 7.01
CA ALA A 23 4.74 -4.92 6.89
C ALA A 23 4.34 -4.65 5.42
N ALA A 24 5.18 -3.92 4.67
CA ALA A 24 4.96 -3.67 3.24
C ALA A 24 5.02 -4.95 2.40
N TYR A 25 5.92 -5.87 2.74
CA TYR A 25 6.00 -7.19 2.10
C TYR A 25 4.75 -8.03 2.36
N GLN A 26 4.26 -8.09 3.60
CA GLN A 26 3.02 -8.82 3.92
C GLN A 26 1.81 -8.20 3.22
N PHE A 27 1.74 -6.86 3.18
CA PHE A 27 0.71 -6.16 2.42
C PHE A 27 0.77 -6.52 0.94
N GLY A 28 1.94 -6.45 0.31
CA GLY A 28 2.15 -6.78 -1.10
C GLY A 28 1.78 -8.22 -1.43
N LYS A 29 2.14 -9.19 -0.58
CA LYS A 29 1.75 -10.59 -0.74
C LYS A 29 0.23 -10.77 -0.71
N ASN A 30 -0.46 -10.02 0.15
CA ASN A 30 -1.92 -10.03 0.19
C ASN A 30 -2.54 -9.30 -1.00
N TRP A 31 -1.91 -8.22 -1.50
CA TRP A 31 -2.35 -7.48 -2.67
C TRP A 31 -2.43 -8.37 -3.91
N VAL A 32 -1.43 -9.22 -4.17
CA VAL A 32 -1.44 -10.16 -5.31
C VAL A 32 -2.70 -11.05 -5.33
N LYS A 33 -3.25 -11.41 -4.17
CA LYS A 33 -4.48 -12.20 -4.08
C LYS A 33 -5.75 -11.41 -4.43
N GLN A 34 -5.70 -10.09 -4.30
CA GLN A 34 -6.82 -9.17 -4.47
C GLN A 34 -6.73 -8.41 -5.79
N GLU A 35 -5.55 -8.36 -6.40
CA GLU A 35 -5.22 -7.60 -7.60
C GLU A 35 -6.25 -7.81 -8.71
N LYS A 36 -6.53 -9.08 -9.05
CA LYS A 36 -7.49 -9.43 -10.10
C LYS A 36 -8.88 -8.88 -9.81
N ALA A 37 -9.39 -9.07 -8.59
CA ALA A 37 -10.70 -8.58 -8.20
C ALA A 37 -10.79 -7.05 -8.26
N VAL A 38 -9.76 -6.36 -7.75
CA VAL A 38 -9.72 -4.89 -7.81
C VAL A 38 -9.65 -4.39 -9.25
N ARG A 39 -8.86 -5.05 -10.11
CA ARG A 39 -8.78 -4.74 -11.55
C ARG A 39 -10.10 -4.92 -12.27
N GLU A 40 -10.83 -5.99 -11.96
CA GLU A 40 -12.15 -6.28 -12.55
C GLU A 40 -13.24 -5.32 -12.06
N ILE A 41 -13.21 -4.92 -10.79
CA ILE A 41 -14.18 -3.99 -10.21
C ILE A 41 -13.90 -2.54 -10.64
N SER A 42 -12.63 -2.12 -10.62
CA SER A 42 -12.26 -0.74 -10.93
C SER A 42 -10.81 -0.61 -11.41
N LEU A 43 -10.65 -0.57 -12.74
CA LEU A 43 -9.36 -0.32 -13.39
C LEU A 43 -8.66 0.98 -12.91
N PRO A 44 -9.36 2.11 -12.67
CA PRO A 44 -8.74 3.31 -12.11
C PRO A 44 -8.12 3.10 -10.72
N HIS A 45 -8.80 2.38 -9.82
CA HIS A 45 -8.26 2.10 -8.48
C HIS A 45 -7.10 1.13 -8.56
N TYR A 46 -7.19 0.10 -9.40
CA TYR A 46 -6.08 -0.83 -9.67
C TYR A 46 -4.80 -0.07 -10.06
N GLY A 47 -4.89 0.86 -11.01
CA GLY A 47 -3.74 1.68 -11.42
C GLY A 47 -3.14 2.50 -10.27
N LYS A 48 -3.99 3.05 -9.38
CA LYS A 48 -3.53 3.77 -8.18
C LYS A 48 -2.80 2.83 -7.21
N PHE A 49 -3.36 1.66 -6.92
CA PHE A 49 -2.74 0.66 -6.06
C PHE A 49 -1.37 0.23 -6.59
N GLU A 50 -1.29 -0.16 -7.86
CA GLU A 50 -0.05 -0.57 -8.51
C GLU A 50 1.02 0.52 -8.45
N ARG A 51 0.65 1.77 -8.77
CA ARG A 51 1.55 2.92 -8.68
C ARG A 51 2.10 3.09 -7.27
N ILE A 52 1.23 3.12 -6.26
CA ILE A 52 1.64 3.36 -4.86
C ILE A 52 2.54 2.24 -4.36
N LEU A 53 2.18 0.98 -4.62
CA LEU A 53 2.98 -0.18 -4.20
C LEU A 53 4.33 -0.24 -4.92
N GLY A 54 4.37 0.11 -6.20
CA GLY A 54 5.62 0.24 -6.96
C GLY A 54 6.53 1.31 -6.37
N LEU A 55 6.00 2.51 -6.11
CA LEU A 55 6.76 3.62 -5.51
C LEU A 55 7.23 3.28 -4.09
N MET A 56 6.39 2.62 -3.29
CA MET A 56 6.80 2.15 -1.96
C MET A 56 7.98 1.19 -2.06
N ARG A 57 7.93 0.21 -2.97
CA ARG A 57 9.01 -0.76 -3.15
C ARG A 57 10.31 -0.07 -3.56
N ILE A 58 10.26 0.95 -4.42
CA ILE A 58 11.43 1.73 -4.81
C ILE A 58 12.02 2.46 -3.59
N ASN A 59 11.21 3.23 -2.87
CA ASN A 59 11.68 4.02 -1.73
C ASN A 59 12.22 3.16 -0.59
N LEU A 60 11.59 2.02 -0.31
CA LEU A 60 12.04 1.09 0.74
C LEU A 60 13.39 0.42 0.39
N ASN A 61 13.70 0.23 -0.88
CA ASN A 61 14.93 -0.42 -1.33
C ASN A 61 16.03 0.57 -1.78
N ALA A 62 15.78 1.88 -1.70
CA ALA A 62 16.79 2.88 -1.93
C ALA A 62 17.92 2.79 -0.89
N GLU A 63 19.14 3.17 -1.28
CA GLU A 63 20.29 3.24 -0.35
C GLU A 63 20.02 4.19 0.84
N LYS A 64 19.25 5.25 0.57
CA LYS A 64 18.74 6.19 1.58
C LYS A 64 17.21 6.27 1.44
N PRO A 65 16.45 5.45 2.20
CA PRO A 65 15.00 5.49 2.18
C PRO A 65 14.47 6.85 2.62
N ASP A 66 13.65 7.48 1.78
CA ASP A 66 12.93 8.69 2.14
C ASP A 66 11.69 8.34 2.95
N MET A 67 11.82 8.47 4.28
CA MET A 67 10.77 8.11 5.23
C MET A 67 9.56 9.03 5.13
N ALA A 68 9.74 10.30 4.78
CA ALA A 68 8.64 11.21 4.53
C ALA A 68 7.86 10.74 3.31
N LYS A 69 8.57 10.36 2.23
CA LYS A 69 7.92 9.85 1.03
C LYS A 69 7.19 8.53 1.26
N ILE A 70 7.78 7.63 2.05
CA ILE A 70 7.12 6.37 2.44
C ILE A 70 5.84 6.66 3.22
N SER A 71 5.86 7.62 4.15
CA SER A 71 4.68 8.02 4.93
C SER A 71 3.57 8.62 4.08
N GLU A 72 3.91 9.49 3.12
CA GLU A 72 2.96 10.01 2.14
C GLU A 72 2.31 8.87 1.33
N LEU A 73 3.10 7.94 0.82
CA LEU A 73 2.61 6.81 0.01
C LEU A 73 1.69 5.88 0.81
N VAL A 74 2.00 5.62 2.08
CA VAL A 74 1.14 4.81 2.96
C VAL A 74 -0.16 5.55 3.31
N SER A 75 -0.12 6.88 3.43
CA SER A 75 -1.33 7.69 3.60
C SER A 75 -2.20 7.65 2.33
N GLU A 76 -1.58 7.83 1.16
CA GLU A 76 -2.25 7.73 -0.15
C GLU A 76 -2.90 6.35 -0.34
N LEU A 77 -2.20 5.28 0.04
CA LEU A 77 -2.73 3.91 0.02
C LEU A 77 -4.01 3.77 0.84
N GLY A 78 -4.05 4.40 2.02
CA GLY A 78 -5.22 4.42 2.90
C GLY A 78 -6.43 5.09 2.26
N VAL A 79 -6.21 6.23 1.59
CA VAL A 79 -7.25 6.95 0.85
C VAL A 79 -7.79 6.08 -0.29
N VAL A 80 -6.90 5.49 -1.11
CA VAL A 80 -7.32 4.62 -2.22
C VAL A 80 -8.09 3.39 -1.71
N MET A 81 -7.70 2.82 -0.58
CA MET A 81 -8.44 1.73 0.06
C MET A 81 -9.82 2.16 0.56
N ALA A 82 -9.93 3.36 1.14
CA ALA A 82 -11.21 3.90 1.61
C ALA A 82 -12.15 4.20 0.42
N ASP A 83 -11.63 4.85 -0.62
CA ASP A 83 -12.36 5.15 -1.85
C ASP A 83 -12.84 3.86 -2.53
N PHE A 84 -11.97 2.86 -2.67
CA PHE A 84 -12.33 1.59 -3.30
C PHE A 84 -13.45 0.85 -2.53
N LYS A 85 -13.46 0.91 -1.19
CA LYS A 85 -14.54 0.30 -0.38
C LYS A 85 -15.92 0.91 -0.66
N GLN A 86 -15.98 2.14 -1.15
CA GLN A 86 -17.25 2.80 -1.50
C GLN A 86 -17.75 2.39 -2.89
N VAL A 87 -16.92 1.72 -3.70
CA VAL A 87 -17.33 1.20 -5.00
C VAL A 87 -18.35 0.09 -4.78
N LYS A 88 -19.61 0.34 -5.13
CA LYS A 88 -20.64 -0.69 -5.13
C LYS A 88 -20.34 -1.68 -6.26
N VAL A 89 -20.03 -2.92 -5.92
CA VAL A 89 -20.05 -4.03 -6.87
C VAL A 89 -21.53 -4.22 -7.25
N LYS A 90 -21.86 -3.94 -8.52
CA LYS A 90 -23.20 -4.17 -9.07
C LYS A 90 -23.44 -5.65 -9.32
#